data_AF-A0A7D4BDT0-F1
#
_entry.id   AF-A0A7D4BDT0-F1
#
_cell.length_a   1.000
_cell.length_b   1.000
_cell.length_c   1.000
_cell.angle_alpha   90.00
_cell.angle_beta   90.00
_cell.angle_gamma   90.00
#
_symmetry.space_group_name_H-M   'P 1'
#
loop_
_entity.id
_entity.type
_entity.pdbx_description
1 polymer ?
#
loop_
_entity_poly.entity_id
_entity_poly.type
_entity_poly.pdbx_seq_one_letter_code
_entity_poly.pdbx_strand_id
1 'polypeptide(L)'
;MSLLPVRFSFARSWPLVLLLLALLSFVGSWLANNYGQFSDNSLLSPNAAHLQNLVNQAAATAGREAGRVAVECQPPAAPDFSRLLTECSYPTFVAVNGQIAGWSASGPEPTSAELADPRAERLTETTLGEFLVVRRALGPVVVLVYVPLARHYGISNRYLREGATPALLQGMEVQVRAAPVQPNAANGLVAALVDTQGQYLFSVVQLPGNALAGRLLPLALLVLGIAFYTVGWLGLVRRWWQQGQVALALVVLAGTPLVLRLVLLYLGLPYAWLELPLFDPRVYAVSGWAPSLGDLLLNGLLAVLLAGSLVLMSHHYELPARAGRAPGGRWGCLPWQGL
;
A
#
# COMPACT_ATOMS: atom_id res chain seq x y z
N MET A 1 -31.80 35.74 42.12
CA MET A 1 -30.81 34.90 41.42
C MET A 1 -30.77 35.30 39.97
N SER A 2 -29.83 36.19 39.61
CA SER A 2 -29.62 36.64 38.23
C SER A 2 -28.75 35.62 37.49
N LEU A 3 -29.34 34.90 36.54
CA LEU A 3 -28.61 34.05 35.60
C LEU A 3 -27.97 34.97 34.54
N LEU A 4 -26.66 35.19 34.67
CA LEU A 4 -25.88 35.87 33.64
C LEU A 4 -25.82 34.99 32.38
N PRO A 5 -26.19 35.50 31.18
CA PRO A 5 -26.04 34.75 29.95
C PRO A 5 -24.55 34.64 29.60
N VAL A 6 -24.04 33.41 29.54
CA VAL A 6 -22.69 33.11 29.04
C VAL A 6 -22.64 33.45 27.55
N ARG A 7 -22.25 34.68 27.22
CA ARG A 7 -21.94 35.08 25.84
C ARG A 7 -20.62 34.42 25.44
N PHE A 8 -20.72 33.24 24.81
CA PHE A 8 -19.61 32.66 24.08
C PHE A 8 -19.22 33.60 22.93
N SER A 9 -18.19 34.42 23.16
CA SER A 9 -17.52 35.14 22.08
C SER A 9 -16.81 34.11 21.20
N PHE A 10 -17.34 33.87 20.01
CA PHE A 10 -16.76 32.98 18.99
C PHE A 10 -15.29 33.36 18.68
N ALA A 11 -14.99 34.66 18.70
CA ALA A 11 -13.64 35.20 18.52
C ALA A 11 -12.65 34.80 19.64
N ARG A 12 -13.14 34.43 20.83
CA ARG A 12 -12.29 34.04 21.96
C ARG A 12 -12.10 32.52 22.09
N SER A 13 -12.93 31.72 21.43
CA SER A 13 -12.97 30.25 21.60
C SER A 13 -12.54 29.48 20.35
N TRP A 14 -12.34 30.14 19.20
CA TRP A 14 -11.91 29.50 17.96
C TRP A 14 -10.69 28.56 18.06
N PRO A 15 -9.60 28.84 18.83
CA PRO A 15 -8.48 27.91 18.85
C PRO A 15 -8.83 26.61 19.60
N LEU A 16 -9.72 26.68 20.60
CA LEU A 16 -10.20 25.50 21.32
C LEU A 16 -11.10 24.63 20.43
N VAL A 17 -11.92 25.26 19.59
CA VAL A 17 -12.73 24.55 18.59
C VAL A 17 -11.85 23.79 17.60
N LEU A 18 -10.75 24.40 17.13
CA LEU A 18 -9.79 23.73 16.25
C LEU A 18 -9.08 22.56 16.93
N LEU A 19 -8.71 22.69 18.21
CA LEU A 19 -8.11 21.56 18.94
C LEU A 19 -9.10 20.40 19.13
N LEU A 20 -10.39 20.70 19.35
CA LEU A 20 -11.44 19.68 19.41
C LEU A 20 -11.61 18.99 18.05
N LEU A 21 -11.64 19.76 16.95
CA LEU A 21 -11.66 19.21 15.59
C LEU A 21 -10.44 18.34 15.30
N ALA A 22 -9.24 18.75 15.74
CA ALA A 22 -8.03 17.96 15.59
C ALA A 22 -8.16 16.59 16.29
N LEU A 23 -8.66 16.58 17.52
CA LEU A 23 -8.92 15.34 18.27
C LEU A 23 -9.93 14.44 17.54
N LEU A 24 -11.04 15.00 17.06
CA LEU A 24 -12.03 14.26 16.29
C LEU A 24 -11.45 13.70 14.99
N SER A 25 -10.59 14.46 14.30
CA SER A 25 -9.89 13.98 13.10
C SER A 25 -8.91 12.85 13.40
N PHE A 26 -8.16 12.90 14.51
CA PHE A 26 -7.29 11.80 14.91
C PHE A 26 -8.07 10.54 15.30
N VAL A 27 -9.15 10.68 16.07
CA VAL A 27 -10.03 9.56 16.42
C VAL A 27 -10.70 8.99 15.18
N GLY A 28 -11.20 9.85 14.28
CA GLY A 28 -11.81 9.44 13.01
C GLY A 28 -10.81 8.73 12.11
N SER A 29 -9.57 9.21 12.05
CA SER A 29 -8.47 8.56 11.32
C SER A 29 -8.16 7.17 11.89
N TRP A 30 -8.07 7.06 13.22
CA TRP A 30 -7.84 5.78 13.91
C TRP A 30 -9.01 4.79 13.70
N LEU A 31 -10.25 5.26 13.79
CA LEU A 31 -11.44 4.45 13.53
C LEU A 31 -11.52 4.02 12.06
N ALA A 32 -11.27 4.94 11.11
CA ALA A 32 -11.25 4.63 9.69
C ALA A 32 -10.12 3.65 9.35
N ASN A 33 -8.97 3.71 10.04
CA ASN A 33 -7.91 2.74 9.82
C ASN A 33 -8.26 1.34 10.35
N ASN A 34 -8.84 1.25 11.56
CA ASN A 34 -9.14 -0.05 12.19
C ASN A 34 -10.42 -0.69 11.67
N TYR A 35 -11.42 0.12 11.34
CA TYR A 35 -12.75 -0.34 10.95
C TYR A 35 -13.08 0.00 9.50
N GLY A 36 -12.47 1.02 8.90
CA GLY A 36 -12.72 1.40 7.49
C GLY A 36 -12.18 0.41 6.45
N GLN A 37 -11.66 -0.74 6.87
CA GLN A 37 -11.63 -1.95 6.03
C GLN A 37 -13.04 -2.52 5.75
N PHE A 38 -14.11 -1.81 6.10
CA PHE A 38 -15.44 -2.08 5.59
C PHE A 38 -15.47 -1.89 4.06
N SER A 39 -15.23 -3.01 3.38
CA SER A 39 -15.85 -3.35 2.10
C SER A 39 -15.62 -2.38 0.94
N ASP A 40 -14.36 -2.18 0.52
CA ASP A 40 -14.09 -1.95 -0.91
C ASP A 40 -14.22 -3.29 -1.65
N ASN A 41 -15.44 -3.82 -1.66
CA ASN A 41 -15.77 -5.12 -2.25
C ASN A 41 -16.28 -4.99 -3.69
N SER A 42 -16.14 -3.84 -4.37
CA SER A 42 -17.08 -3.51 -5.44
C SER A 42 -16.56 -2.87 -6.73
N LEU A 43 -15.27 -2.56 -6.90
CA LEU A 43 -14.84 -1.98 -8.20
C LEU A 43 -13.80 -2.80 -8.97
N LEU A 44 -13.00 -3.64 -8.31
CA LEU A 44 -11.99 -4.47 -8.99
C LEU A 44 -11.88 -5.90 -8.43
N SER A 45 -12.69 -6.29 -7.45
CA SER A 45 -12.72 -7.70 -7.00
C SER A 45 -13.37 -8.53 -8.11
N PRO A 46 -12.63 -9.44 -8.77
CA PRO A 46 -13.23 -10.32 -9.74
C PRO A 46 -14.19 -11.24 -8.97
N ASN A 47 -15.49 -11.11 -9.26
CA ASN A 47 -16.51 -11.99 -8.69
C ASN A 47 -16.05 -13.46 -8.90
N ALA A 48 -16.19 -14.33 -7.89
CA ALA A 48 -15.79 -15.73 -7.99
C ALA A 48 -16.36 -16.41 -9.25
N ALA A 49 -17.59 -16.04 -9.63
CA ALA A 49 -18.23 -16.50 -10.86
C ALA A 49 -17.50 -16.00 -12.13
N HIS A 50 -17.00 -14.76 -12.13
CA HIS A 50 -16.22 -14.22 -13.23
C HIS A 50 -14.86 -14.92 -13.35
N LEU A 51 -14.16 -15.14 -12.23
CA LEU A 51 -12.91 -15.91 -12.21
C LEU A 51 -13.12 -17.34 -12.74
N GLN A 52 -14.17 -18.01 -12.27
CA GLN A 52 -14.51 -19.35 -12.74
C GLN A 52 -14.81 -19.37 -14.24
N ASN A 53 -15.53 -18.38 -14.76
CA ASN A 53 -15.80 -18.27 -16.18
C ASN A 53 -14.52 -18.04 -17.00
N LEU A 54 -13.61 -17.20 -16.53
CA LEU A 54 -12.31 -16.96 -17.20
C LEU A 54 -11.46 -18.25 -17.24
N VAL A 55 -11.35 -18.94 -16.12
CA VAL A 55 -10.60 -20.21 -16.03
C VAL A 55 -11.24 -21.27 -16.93
N ASN A 56 -12.57 -21.41 -16.90
CA ASN A 56 -13.29 -22.36 -17.77
C ASN A 56 -13.10 -22.05 -19.25
N GLN A 57 -13.14 -20.78 -19.65
CA GLN A 57 -12.91 -20.37 -21.04
C GLN A 57 -11.47 -20.66 -21.49
N ALA A 58 -10.49 -20.41 -20.63
CA ALA A 58 -9.10 -20.70 -20.91
C ALA A 58 -8.85 -22.22 -21.02
N ALA A 59 -9.37 -23.00 -20.08
CA ALA A 59 -9.30 -24.46 -20.10
C ALA A 59 -9.99 -25.07 -21.33
N ALA A 60 -11.18 -24.57 -21.69
CA ALA A 60 -11.89 -25.02 -22.88
C ALA A 60 -11.13 -24.70 -24.17
N THR A 61 -10.50 -23.52 -24.26
CA THR A 61 -9.68 -23.13 -25.41
C THR A 61 -8.43 -24.00 -25.51
N ALA A 62 -7.68 -24.15 -24.41
CA ALA A 62 -6.52 -25.03 -24.32
C ALA A 62 -6.89 -26.49 -24.68
N GLY A 63 -8.03 -26.98 -24.21
CA GLY A 63 -8.51 -28.33 -24.49
C GLY A 63 -8.86 -28.57 -25.96
N ARG A 64 -9.44 -27.57 -26.65
CA ARG A 64 -9.72 -27.64 -28.10
C ARG A 64 -8.44 -27.61 -28.92
N GLU A 65 -7.52 -26.70 -28.61
CA GLU A 65 -6.22 -26.60 -29.28
C GLU A 65 -5.42 -27.90 -29.10
N ALA A 66 -5.33 -28.41 -27.87
CA ALA A 66 -4.64 -29.65 -27.58
C ALA A 66 -5.23 -30.85 -28.33
N GLY A 67 -6.56 -30.93 -28.43
CA GLY A 67 -7.24 -31.99 -29.18
C GLY A 67 -6.93 -31.94 -30.67
N ARG A 68 -6.90 -30.73 -31.25
CA ARG A 68 -6.52 -30.53 -32.65
C ARG A 68 -5.07 -30.94 -32.90
N VAL A 69 -4.13 -30.47 -32.07
CA VAL A 69 -2.71 -30.82 -32.17
C VAL A 69 -2.49 -32.34 -32.02
N ALA A 70 -3.22 -33.00 -31.10
CA ALA A 70 -3.11 -34.44 -30.88
C ALA A 70 -3.56 -35.27 -32.10
N VAL A 71 -4.53 -34.78 -32.89
CA VAL A 71 -4.97 -35.41 -34.15
C VAL A 71 -3.96 -35.17 -35.26
N GLU A 72 -3.45 -33.95 -35.38
CA GLU A 72 -2.51 -33.56 -36.45
C GLU A 72 -1.13 -34.23 -36.28
N CYS A 73 -0.70 -34.49 -35.05
CA CYS A 73 0.60 -35.11 -34.76
C CYS A 73 0.54 -36.65 -34.67
N GLN A 74 -0.53 -37.30 -35.15
CA GLN A 74 -0.59 -38.76 -35.19
C GLN A 74 0.43 -39.33 -36.19
N PRO A 75 1.17 -40.40 -35.84
CA PRO A 75 2.06 -41.07 -36.78
C PRO A 75 1.34 -41.46 -38.08
N PRO A 76 1.92 -41.22 -39.26
CA PRO A 76 3.33 -40.87 -39.52
C PRO A 76 3.66 -39.35 -39.53
N ALA A 77 2.70 -38.47 -39.23
CA ALA A 77 2.92 -37.04 -39.25
C ALA A 77 3.77 -36.59 -38.04
N ALA A 78 4.88 -35.89 -38.30
CA ALA A 78 5.70 -35.28 -37.27
C ALA A 78 5.13 -33.90 -36.87
N PRO A 79 5.33 -33.45 -35.61
CA PRO A 79 4.90 -32.13 -35.18
C PRO A 79 5.64 -31.03 -35.96
N ASP A 80 4.90 -30.12 -36.59
CA ASP A 80 5.46 -28.94 -37.26
C ASP A 80 5.61 -27.79 -36.26
N PHE A 81 6.85 -27.53 -35.85
CA PHE A 81 7.20 -26.46 -34.93
C PHE A 81 6.70 -25.08 -35.38
N SER A 82 6.74 -24.78 -36.69
CA SER A 82 6.38 -23.45 -37.19
C SER A 82 4.90 -23.17 -37.02
N ARG A 83 4.06 -24.21 -37.17
CA ARG A 83 2.61 -24.13 -36.93
C ARG A 83 2.28 -24.13 -35.44
N LEU A 84 2.97 -24.94 -34.64
CA LEU A 84 2.78 -24.93 -33.18
C LEU A 84 3.02 -23.53 -32.61
N LEU A 85 4.06 -22.83 -33.08
CA LEU A 85 4.41 -21.47 -32.66
C LEU A 85 3.35 -20.42 -33.02
N THR A 86 2.61 -20.58 -34.12
CA THR A 86 1.64 -19.58 -34.60
C THR A 86 0.18 -19.89 -34.26
N GLU A 87 -0.17 -21.18 -34.08
CA GLU A 87 -1.55 -21.62 -33.89
C GLU A 87 -1.93 -21.90 -32.42
N CYS A 88 -0.96 -22.00 -31.51
CA CYS A 88 -1.23 -22.22 -30.09
C CYS A 88 -1.31 -20.89 -29.33
N SER A 89 -2.40 -20.69 -28.58
CA SER A 89 -2.58 -19.50 -27.73
C SER A 89 -1.74 -19.54 -26.46
N TYR A 90 -1.39 -20.76 -26.02
CA TYR A 90 -0.65 -21.02 -24.79
C TYR A 90 0.59 -21.91 -25.06
N PRO A 91 1.56 -21.95 -24.14
CA PRO A 91 2.66 -22.92 -24.21
C PRO A 91 2.13 -24.36 -24.25
N THR A 92 2.41 -25.03 -25.35
CA THR A 92 1.94 -26.38 -25.70
C THR A 92 3.15 -27.26 -25.93
N PHE A 93 3.17 -28.44 -25.33
CA PHE A 93 4.19 -29.45 -25.51
C PHE A 93 3.56 -30.73 -26.05
N VAL A 94 4.17 -31.28 -27.09
CA VAL A 94 3.74 -32.51 -27.75
C VAL A 94 4.76 -33.60 -27.44
N ALA A 95 4.31 -34.68 -26.83
CA ALA A 95 5.10 -35.86 -26.59
C ALA A 95 4.57 -37.04 -27.42
N VAL A 96 5.48 -37.81 -28.01
CA VAL A 96 5.18 -39.03 -28.77
C VAL A 96 5.93 -40.18 -28.10
N ASN A 97 5.23 -41.25 -27.74
CA ASN A 97 5.80 -42.40 -27.01
C ASN A 97 6.53 -42.01 -25.71
N GLY A 98 6.03 -40.97 -25.02
CA GLY A 98 6.61 -40.48 -23.76
C GLY A 98 7.86 -39.61 -23.90
N GLN A 99 8.27 -39.27 -25.13
CA GLN A 99 9.35 -38.31 -25.39
C GLN A 99 8.81 -37.03 -26.01
N ILE A 100 9.31 -35.87 -25.58
CA ILE A 100 8.91 -34.58 -26.14
C ILE A 100 9.40 -34.49 -27.58
N ALA A 101 8.45 -34.35 -28.51
CA ALA A 101 8.70 -34.26 -29.95
C ALA A 101 8.59 -32.81 -30.46
N GLY A 102 7.87 -31.93 -29.77
CA GLY A 102 7.80 -30.51 -30.13
C GLY A 102 7.13 -29.61 -29.09
N TRP A 103 7.27 -28.30 -29.25
CA TRP A 103 6.69 -27.29 -28.36
C TRP A 103 6.36 -25.98 -29.09
N SER A 104 5.38 -25.22 -28.58
CA SER A 104 4.92 -23.95 -29.18
C SER A 104 5.51 -22.70 -28.55
N ALA A 105 6.00 -22.73 -27.31
CA ALA A 105 6.50 -21.54 -26.63
C ALA A 105 7.46 -21.88 -25.49
N SER A 106 8.10 -20.85 -24.93
CA SER A 106 8.83 -20.98 -23.67
C SER A 106 7.84 -21.19 -22.52
N GLY A 107 8.08 -22.23 -21.72
CA GLY A 107 7.23 -22.64 -20.61
C GLY A 107 7.97 -23.62 -19.70
N PRO A 108 7.33 -24.08 -18.63
CA PRO A 108 7.89 -25.12 -17.77
C PRO A 108 8.09 -26.41 -18.58
N GLU A 109 9.27 -27.02 -18.46
CA GLU A 109 9.58 -28.28 -19.14
C GLU A 109 8.77 -29.43 -18.50
N PRO A 110 7.97 -30.18 -19.30
CA PRO A 110 7.18 -31.29 -18.78
C PRO A 110 8.06 -32.40 -18.17
N THR A 111 7.77 -32.79 -16.94
CA THR A 111 8.47 -33.93 -16.31
C THR A 111 7.86 -35.26 -16.76
N SER A 112 8.63 -36.35 -16.76
CA SER A 112 8.13 -37.70 -17.09
C SER A 112 6.91 -38.13 -16.24
N ALA A 113 6.87 -37.73 -14.96
CA ALA A 113 5.73 -37.93 -14.08
C ALA A 113 4.45 -37.22 -14.57
N GLU A 114 4.60 -36.04 -15.17
CA GLU A 114 3.48 -35.24 -15.69
C GLU A 114 2.93 -35.78 -17.00
N LEU A 115 3.80 -36.32 -17.85
CA LEU A 115 3.39 -37.02 -19.07
C LEU A 115 2.61 -38.31 -18.76
N ALA A 116 2.96 -38.97 -17.65
CA ALA A 116 2.33 -40.21 -17.18
C ALA A 116 1.01 -39.99 -16.41
N ASP A 117 0.77 -38.79 -15.85
CA ASP A 117 -0.47 -38.48 -15.11
C ASP A 117 -1.69 -38.53 -16.06
N PRO A 118 -2.71 -39.35 -15.78
CA PRO A 118 -3.89 -39.46 -16.63
C PRO A 118 -4.89 -38.29 -16.49
N ARG A 119 -4.73 -37.40 -15.50
CA ARG A 119 -5.67 -36.29 -15.24
C ARG A 119 -5.79 -35.35 -16.44
N ALA A 120 -7.03 -34.98 -16.77
CA ALA A 120 -7.32 -34.07 -17.88
C ALA A 120 -6.94 -32.62 -17.57
N GLU A 121 -7.16 -32.19 -16.33
CA GLU A 121 -6.84 -30.85 -15.84
C GLU A 121 -6.18 -30.94 -14.46
N ARG A 122 -5.11 -30.17 -14.23
CA ARG A 122 -4.45 -30.10 -12.92
C ARG A 122 -3.71 -28.78 -12.74
N LEU A 123 -3.54 -28.36 -11.49
CA LEU A 123 -2.62 -27.29 -11.13
C LEU A 123 -1.19 -27.83 -11.05
N THR A 124 -0.23 -27.08 -11.59
CA THR A 124 1.20 -27.29 -11.39
C THR A 124 1.85 -26.01 -10.90
N GLU A 125 2.64 -26.12 -9.84
CA GLU A 125 3.44 -25.03 -9.30
C GLU A 125 4.90 -25.24 -9.74
N THR A 126 5.46 -24.23 -10.39
CA THR A 126 6.84 -24.26 -10.91
C THR A 126 7.59 -23.00 -10.48
N THR A 127 8.89 -22.96 -10.72
CA THR A 127 9.70 -21.74 -10.49
C THR A 127 9.26 -20.56 -11.35
N LEU A 128 8.58 -20.81 -12.48
CA LEU A 128 8.02 -19.79 -13.36
C LEU A 128 6.65 -19.30 -12.89
N GLY A 129 6.04 -19.99 -11.93
CA GLY A 129 4.74 -19.69 -11.34
C GLY A 129 3.73 -20.83 -11.44
N GLU A 130 2.46 -20.48 -11.28
CA GLU A 130 1.33 -21.38 -11.21
C GLU A 130 0.66 -21.52 -12.58
N PHE A 131 0.51 -22.77 -13.03
CA PHE A 131 -0.07 -23.11 -14.32
C PHE A 131 -1.20 -24.11 -14.16
N LEU A 132 -2.28 -23.89 -14.91
CA LEU A 132 -3.29 -24.92 -15.17
C LEU A 132 -2.83 -25.74 -16.38
N VAL A 133 -2.60 -27.03 -16.15
CA VAL A 133 -2.18 -27.97 -17.19
C VAL A 133 -3.41 -28.69 -17.72
N VAL A 134 -3.65 -28.53 -19.02
CA VAL A 134 -4.70 -29.24 -19.76
C VAL A 134 -4.04 -30.33 -20.60
N ARG A 135 -4.45 -31.58 -20.40
CA ARG A 135 -3.90 -32.75 -21.05
C ARG A 135 -4.90 -33.34 -22.06
N ARG A 136 -4.41 -33.63 -23.26
CA ARG A 136 -5.11 -34.45 -24.25
C ARG A 136 -4.18 -35.55 -24.74
N ALA A 137 -4.66 -36.78 -24.74
CA ALA A 137 -3.91 -37.93 -25.24
C ALA A 137 -4.73 -38.64 -26.33
N LEU A 138 -4.07 -39.00 -27.41
CA LEU A 138 -4.64 -39.75 -28.52
C LEU A 138 -3.59 -40.76 -28.98
N GLY A 139 -3.82 -42.05 -28.71
CA GLY A 139 -2.87 -43.12 -29.03
C GLY A 139 -1.48 -42.86 -28.41
N PRO A 140 -0.39 -42.84 -29.20
CA PRO A 140 0.97 -42.60 -28.71
C PRO A 140 1.29 -41.11 -28.43
N VAL A 141 0.38 -40.19 -28.78
CA VAL A 141 0.59 -38.75 -28.69
C VAL A 141 -0.06 -38.20 -27.43
N VAL A 142 0.69 -37.44 -26.65
CA VAL A 142 0.23 -36.70 -25.47
C VAL A 142 0.54 -35.23 -25.68
N VAL A 143 -0.47 -34.38 -25.57
CA VAL A 143 -0.35 -32.92 -25.66
C VAL A 143 -0.65 -32.31 -24.30
N LEU A 144 0.27 -31.50 -23.81
CA LEU A 144 0.15 -30.74 -22.56
C LEU A 144 0.13 -29.26 -22.88
N VAL A 145 -0.91 -28.56 -22.43
CA VAL A 145 -1.04 -27.11 -22.59
C VAL A 145 -0.98 -26.45 -21.22
N TYR A 146 -0.07 -25.49 -21.06
CA TYR A 146 0.16 -24.77 -19.82
C TYR A 146 -0.48 -23.39 -19.87
N VAL A 147 -1.63 -23.24 -19.23
CA VAL A 147 -2.31 -21.95 -19.09
C VAL A 147 -1.71 -21.22 -17.88
N PRO A 148 -1.01 -20.08 -18.07
CA PRO A 148 -0.40 -19.36 -16.96
C PRO A 148 -1.50 -18.71 -16.11
N LEU A 149 -1.63 -19.12 -14.85
CA LEU A 149 -2.55 -18.49 -13.90
C LEU A 149 -1.87 -17.30 -13.24
N ALA A 150 -0.67 -17.52 -12.69
CA ALA A 150 0.20 -16.49 -12.14
C ALA A 150 1.65 -16.78 -12.54
N ARG A 151 2.44 -15.73 -12.79
CA ARG A 151 3.84 -15.85 -13.20
C ARG A 151 4.76 -15.20 -12.18
N HIS A 152 5.77 -15.93 -11.78
CA HIS A 152 6.83 -15.47 -10.90
C HIS A 152 8.07 -15.14 -11.73
N TYR A 153 8.29 -13.85 -12.00
CA TYR A 153 9.52 -13.40 -12.65
C TYR A 153 10.60 -13.19 -11.58
N GLY A 154 11.64 -14.04 -11.57
CA GLY A 154 12.77 -13.91 -10.64
C GLY A 154 13.55 -12.60 -10.79
N ILE A 155 13.35 -11.86 -11.89
CA ILE A 155 13.93 -10.55 -12.16
C ILE A 155 12.82 -9.60 -12.63
N SER A 156 12.45 -8.64 -11.79
CA SER A 156 11.47 -7.59 -12.11
C SER A 156 12.16 -6.41 -12.80
N ASN A 157 12.36 -6.48 -14.12
CA ASN A 157 12.87 -5.33 -14.88
C ASN A 157 11.71 -4.56 -15.54
N ARG A 158 11.75 -3.22 -15.49
CA ARG A 158 10.74 -2.34 -16.11
C ARG A 158 10.58 -2.53 -17.62
N TYR A 159 11.61 -3.08 -18.27
CA TYR A 159 11.63 -3.35 -19.71
C TYR A 159 11.19 -4.76 -20.10
N LEU A 160 11.02 -5.69 -19.14
CA LEU A 160 10.58 -7.07 -19.42
C LEU A 160 9.06 -7.19 -19.63
N ARG A 161 8.32 -6.08 -19.55
CA ARG A 161 6.84 -6.08 -19.47
C ARG A 161 6.12 -6.04 -20.81
N GLU A 162 6.81 -5.83 -21.93
CA GLU A 162 6.16 -5.40 -23.19
C GLU A 162 5.89 -6.51 -24.23
N GLY A 163 6.07 -7.79 -23.92
CA GLY A 163 5.81 -8.85 -24.93
C GLY A 163 5.42 -10.24 -24.43
N ALA A 164 5.37 -10.48 -23.12
CA ALA A 164 4.92 -11.76 -22.58
C ALA A 164 3.40 -11.74 -22.40
N THR A 165 2.68 -12.71 -22.97
CA THR A 165 1.24 -12.90 -22.72
C THR A 165 1.00 -12.87 -21.20
N PRO A 166 0.21 -11.89 -20.69
CA PRO A 166 0.01 -11.76 -19.27
C PRO A 166 -0.64 -13.03 -18.72
N ALA A 167 -0.23 -13.46 -17.53
CA ALA A 167 -0.90 -14.57 -16.86
C ALA A 167 -2.38 -14.22 -16.64
N LEU A 168 -3.26 -15.21 -16.64
CA LEU A 168 -4.71 -15.03 -16.56
C LEU A 168 -5.12 -14.20 -15.33
N LEU A 169 -4.37 -14.34 -14.23
CA LEU A 169 -4.61 -13.62 -12.96
C LEU A 169 -3.63 -12.46 -12.72
N GLN A 170 -2.78 -12.15 -13.70
CA GLN A 170 -1.77 -11.09 -13.55
C GLN A 170 -2.43 -9.72 -13.49
N GLY A 171 -2.19 -8.99 -12.39
CA GLY A 171 -2.83 -7.69 -12.11
C GLY A 171 -4.08 -7.78 -11.25
N MET A 172 -4.56 -8.99 -10.93
CA MET A 172 -5.55 -9.20 -9.88
C MET A 172 -4.81 -9.43 -8.55
N GLU A 173 -5.22 -8.78 -7.47
CA GLU A 173 -4.62 -8.92 -6.12
C GLU A 173 -5.02 -10.24 -5.47
N VAL A 174 -4.57 -11.33 -6.07
CA VAL A 174 -5.14 -12.65 -5.92
C VAL A 174 -4.02 -13.69 -5.91
N GLN A 175 -4.02 -14.60 -4.94
CA GLN A 175 -3.07 -15.71 -4.81
C GLN A 175 -3.75 -17.05 -5.10
N VAL A 176 -3.09 -17.88 -5.92
CA VAL A 176 -3.49 -19.26 -6.20
C VAL A 176 -2.93 -20.18 -5.11
N ARG A 177 -3.73 -21.13 -4.64
CA ARG A 177 -3.32 -22.16 -3.68
C ARG A 177 -3.82 -23.53 -4.14
N ALA A 178 -2.92 -24.50 -4.21
CA ALA A 178 -3.24 -25.89 -4.52
C ALA A 178 -4.15 -26.58 -3.49
N ALA A 179 -4.14 -26.13 -2.23
CA ALA A 179 -4.91 -26.74 -1.15
C ALA A 179 -6.27 -26.04 -0.97
N PRO A 180 -7.34 -26.79 -0.61
CA PRO A 180 -8.64 -26.20 -0.32
C PRO A 180 -8.54 -25.32 0.93
N VAL A 181 -8.71 -24.01 0.72
CA VAL A 181 -8.79 -23.04 1.82
C VAL A 181 -10.24 -22.95 2.29
N GLN A 182 -10.46 -23.12 3.59
CA GLN A 182 -11.79 -22.91 4.16
C GLN A 182 -12.11 -21.41 4.18
N PRO A 183 -13.36 -21.00 3.88
CA PRO A 183 -13.77 -19.59 3.87
C PRO A 183 -13.46 -18.85 5.19
N ASN A 184 -13.46 -19.56 6.32
CA ASN A 184 -13.19 -18.99 7.65
C ASN A 184 -11.70 -18.88 8.01
N ALA A 185 -10.79 -19.42 7.19
CA ALA A 185 -9.36 -19.47 7.49
C ALA A 185 -8.56 -18.31 6.86
N ALA A 186 -9.16 -17.53 5.96
CA ALA A 186 -8.50 -16.42 5.28
C ALA A 186 -9.33 -15.13 5.38
N ASN A 187 -8.67 -14.02 5.70
CA ASN A 187 -9.27 -12.69 5.69
C ASN A 187 -9.40 -12.18 4.24
N GLY A 188 -10.31 -12.76 3.46
CA GLY A 188 -10.53 -12.40 2.06
C GLY A 188 -11.51 -13.34 1.34
N LEU A 189 -11.89 -12.98 0.11
CA LEU A 189 -12.72 -13.85 -0.73
C LEU A 189 -11.91 -15.11 -1.09
N VAL A 190 -12.44 -16.27 -0.71
CA VAL A 190 -11.89 -17.59 -1.05
C VAL A 190 -12.80 -18.23 -2.10
N ALA A 191 -12.33 -18.32 -3.34
CA ALA A 191 -13.02 -19.01 -4.41
C ALA A 191 -12.35 -20.37 -4.67
N ALA A 192 -13.06 -21.47 -4.39
CA ALA A 192 -12.64 -22.78 -4.85
C ALA A 192 -13.01 -22.93 -6.33
N LEU A 193 -12.00 -23.08 -7.19
CA LEU A 193 -12.20 -23.29 -8.61
C LEU A 193 -12.25 -24.79 -8.89
N VAL A 194 -13.26 -25.18 -9.64
CA VAL A 194 -13.51 -26.57 -10.04
C VAL A 194 -13.40 -26.71 -11.56
N ASP A 195 -13.02 -27.91 -12.01
CA ASP A 195 -13.11 -28.31 -13.42
C ASP A 195 -14.59 -28.36 -13.84
N THR A 196 -14.84 -28.36 -15.15
CA THR A 196 -16.11 -28.68 -15.82
C THR A 196 -16.80 -29.95 -15.30
N GLN A 197 -16.06 -30.89 -14.72
CA GLN A 197 -16.57 -32.12 -14.08
C GLN A 197 -16.86 -31.98 -12.57
N GLY A 198 -16.69 -30.79 -12.00
CA GLY A 198 -16.87 -30.52 -10.56
C GLY A 198 -15.70 -31.00 -9.69
N GLN A 199 -14.60 -31.44 -10.29
CA GLN A 199 -13.38 -31.83 -9.55
C GLN A 199 -12.62 -30.57 -9.11
N TYR A 200 -12.11 -30.59 -7.88
CA TYR A 200 -11.37 -29.45 -7.33
C TYR A 200 -10.02 -29.27 -8.06
N LEU A 201 -9.78 -28.04 -8.55
CA LEU A 201 -8.52 -27.69 -9.23
C LEU A 201 -7.59 -26.93 -8.28
N PHE A 202 -8.05 -25.78 -7.79
CA PHE A 202 -7.28 -24.92 -6.89
C PHE A 202 -8.19 -23.92 -6.19
N SER A 203 -7.72 -23.31 -5.11
CA SER A 203 -8.40 -22.20 -4.46
C SER A 203 -7.68 -20.91 -4.77
N VAL A 204 -8.47 -19.85 -4.82
CA VAL A 204 -8.01 -18.50 -5.05
C VAL A 204 -8.35 -17.69 -3.81
N VAL A 205 -7.32 -17.11 -3.20
CA VAL A 205 -7.44 -16.25 -2.03
C VAL A 205 -7.12 -14.83 -2.44
N GLN A 206 -8.05 -13.90 -2.19
CA GLN A 206 -7.78 -12.48 -2.37
C GLN A 206 -6.70 -12.05 -1.37
N LEU A 207 -5.62 -11.44 -1.88
CA LEU A 207 -4.67 -10.75 -1.02
C LEU A 207 -5.32 -9.44 -0.57
N PRO A 208 -5.11 -9.01 0.68
CA PRO A 208 -5.52 -7.68 1.11
C PRO A 208 -4.81 -6.68 0.21
N GLY A 209 -5.59 -6.14 -0.73
CA GLY A 209 -5.09 -5.21 -1.70
C GLY A 209 -4.46 -4.00 -1.07
N ASN A 210 -3.51 -3.40 -1.77
CA ASN A 210 -3.10 -2.03 -1.51
C ASN A 210 -4.23 -1.11 -1.98
N ALA A 211 -5.40 -1.19 -1.33
CA ALA A 211 -6.55 -0.32 -1.55
C ALA A 211 -6.14 1.09 -1.08
N LEU A 212 -5.41 1.81 -1.95
CA LEU A 212 -5.08 3.20 -1.75
C LEU A 212 -6.35 3.99 -1.41
N ALA A 213 -7.48 3.66 -2.03
CA ALA A 213 -8.79 4.28 -1.78
C ALA A 213 -9.21 4.19 -0.29
N GLY A 214 -9.14 3.01 0.32
CA GLY A 214 -9.42 2.81 1.75
C GLY A 214 -8.41 3.49 2.69
N ARG A 215 -7.19 3.77 2.21
CA ARG A 215 -6.14 4.46 2.98
C ARG A 215 -6.15 5.98 2.81
N LEU A 216 -6.79 6.52 1.77
CA LEU A 216 -6.89 7.96 1.53
C LEU A 216 -7.72 8.68 2.59
N LEU A 217 -8.82 8.09 3.04
CA LEU A 217 -9.69 8.67 4.07
C LEU A 217 -8.99 8.81 5.44
N PRO A 218 -8.39 7.75 6.03
CA PRO A 218 -7.67 7.88 7.28
C PRO A 218 -6.46 8.82 7.14
N LEU A 219 -5.80 8.85 5.96
CA LEU A 219 -4.72 9.80 5.69
C LEU A 219 -5.20 11.25 5.65
N ALA A 220 -6.29 11.53 4.92
CA ALA A 220 -6.85 12.87 4.82
C ALA A 220 -7.25 13.39 6.21
N LEU A 221 -7.86 12.53 7.04
CA LEU A 221 -8.19 12.84 8.43
C LEU A 221 -6.95 13.07 9.28
N LEU A 222 -5.88 12.30 9.11
CA LEU A 222 -4.61 12.49 9.82
C LEU A 222 -3.99 13.85 9.48
N VAL A 223 -3.87 14.17 8.18
CA VAL A 223 -3.32 15.45 7.70
C VAL A 223 -4.16 16.63 8.20
N LEU A 224 -5.49 16.51 8.12
CA LEU A 224 -6.40 17.53 8.61
C LEU A 224 -6.29 17.70 10.13
N GLY A 225 -6.13 16.61 10.88
CA GLY A 225 -5.90 16.63 12.32
C GLY A 225 -4.61 17.37 12.69
N ILE A 226 -3.51 17.12 11.97
CA ILE A 226 -2.24 17.85 12.15
C ILE A 226 -2.41 19.35 11.83
N ALA A 227 -3.12 19.68 10.76
CA ALA A 227 -3.39 21.07 10.39
C ALA A 227 -4.22 21.81 11.46
N PHE A 228 -5.29 21.21 11.96
CA PHE A 228 -6.10 21.81 13.02
C PHE A 228 -5.36 21.90 14.35
N TYR A 229 -4.54 20.90 14.70
CA TYR A 229 -3.70 20.91 15.89
C TYR A 229 -2.71 22.09 15.85
N THR A 230 -1.98 22.24 14.74
CA THR A 230 -0.97 23.30 14.58
C THR A 230 -1.60 24.69 14.60
N VAL A 231 -2.69 24.90 13.85
CA VAL A 231 -3.37 26.21 13.79
C VAL A 231 -4.02 26.55 15.13
N GLY A 232 -4.62 25.58 15.82
CA GLY A 232 -5.21 25.77 17.16
C GLY A 232 -4.18 26.23 18.19
N TRP A 233 -3.02 25.57 18.24
CA TRP A 233 -1.93 25.95 19.13
C TRP A 233 -1.31 27.29 18.77
N LEU A 234 -1.10 27.59 17.47
CA LEU A 234 -0.63 28.91 17.03
C LEU A 234 -1.59 30.03 17.45
N GLY A 235 -2.91 29.79 17.41
CA GLY A 235 -3.91 30.74 17.90
C GLY A 235 -3.79 31.01 19.41
N LEU A 236 -3.55 29.97 20.21
CA LEU A 236 -3.30 30.08 21.66
C LEU A 236 -2.00 30.81 21.96
N VAL A 237 -0.91 30.46 21.28
CA VAL A 237 0.41 31.10 21.40
C VAL A 237 0.30 32.60 21.10
N ARG A 238 -0.35 32.98 19.99
CA ARG A 238 -0.57 34.40 19.64
C ARG A 238 -1.34 35.15 20.73
N ARG A 239 -2.35 34.50 21.32
CA ARG A 239 -3.14 35.11 22.38
C ARG A 239 -2.34 35.30 23.66
N TRP A 240 -1.57 34.30 24.09
CA TRP A 240 -0.71 34.42 25.26
C TRP A 240 0.40 35.45 25.06
N TRP A 241 0.92 35.55 23.83
CA TRP A 241 1.85 36.60 23.44
C TRP A 241 1.24 38.00 23.63
N GLN A 242 0.02 38.22 23.12
CA GLN A 242 -0.70 39.49 23.28
C GLN A 242 -1.07 39.80 24.74
N GLN A 243 -1.22 38.78 25.58
CA GLN A 243 -1.50 38.91 27.02
C GLN A 243 -0.23 39.12 27.87
N GLY A 244 0.95 39.23 27.23
CA GLY A 244 2.23 39.42 27.92
C GLY A 244 2.82 38.14 28.53
N GLN A 245 2.19 36.98 28.32
CA GLN A 245 2.68 35.69 28.82
C GLN A 245 3.66 35.05 27.82
N VAL A 246 4.75 35.76 27.52
CA VAL A 246 5.68 35.41 26.44
C VAL A 246 6.42 34.10 26.70
N ALA A 247 6.86 33.82 27.93
CA ALA A 247 7.48 32.52 28.26
C ALA A 247 6.54 31.34 27.97
N LEU A 248 5.29 31.45 28.43
CA LEU A 248 4.31 30.37 28.26
C LEU A 248 4.01 30.15 26.76
N ALA A 249 3.89 31.24 25.99
CA ALA A 249 3.72 31.19 24.55
C ALA A 249 4.88 30.46 23.84
N LEU A 250 6.13 30.75 24.23
CA LEU A 250 7.33 30.14 23.63
C LEU A 250 7.48 28.67 24.02
N VAL A 251 7.25 28.32 25.29
CA VAL A 251 7.30 26.93 25.76
C VAL A 251 6.27 26.08 25.03
N VAL A 252 5.05 26.60 24.85
CA VAL A 252 4.00 25.86 24.13
C VAL A 252 4.33 25.75 22.64
N LEU A 253 4.84 26.83 22.02
CA LEU A 253 5.24 26.82 20.60
C LEU A 253 6.31 25.76 20.30
N ALA A 254 7.24 25.55 21.23
CA ALA A 254 8.29 24.52 21.15
C ALA A 254 7.79 23.12 21.54
N GLY A 255 7.04 23.02 22.64
CA GLY A 255 6.67 21.74 23.25
C GLY A 255 5.58 21.00 22.48
N THR A 256 4.59 21.70 21.95
CA THR A 256 3.46 21.07 21.24
C THR A 256 3.85 20.29 19.98
N PRO A 257 4.68 20.82 19.05
CA PRO A 257 5.10 20.04 17.89
C PRO A 257 6.03 18.87 18.30
N LEU A 258 6.80 19.02 19.39
CA LEU A 258 7.62 17.93 19.94
C LEU A 258 6.75 16.77 20.48
N VAL A 259 5.70 17.08 21.26
CA VAL A 259 4.77 16.08 21.78
C VAL A 259 4.04 15.37 20.64
N LEU A 260 3.53 16.13 19.66
CA LEU A 260 2.90 15.55 18.48
C LEU A 260 3.87 14.61 17.75
N ARG A 261 5.13 15.00 17.62
CA ARG A 261 6.17 14.19 16.99
C ARG A 261 6.42 12.88 17.73
N LEU A 262 6.56 12.92 19.05
CA LEU A 262 6.77 11.73 19.87
C LEU A 262 5.60 10.75 19.76
N VAL A 263 4.35 11.25 19.74
CA VAL A 263 3.15 10.43 19.56
C VAL A 263 3.14 9.77 18.18
N LEU A 264 3.41 10.53 17.11
CA LEU A 264 3.44 9.97 15.75
C LEU A 264 4.54 8.91 15.59
N LEU A 265 5.73 9.15 16.17
CA LEU A 265 6.84 8.22 16.13
C LEU A 265 6.54 6.94 16.92
N TYR A 266 5.95 7.05 18.11
CA TYR A 266 5.54 5.89 18.91
C TYR A 266 4.50 5.01 18.19
N LEU A 267 3.59 5.64 17.44
CA LEU A 267 2.58 4.96 16.64
C LEU A 267 3.10 4.49 15.26
N GLY A 268 4.36 4.80 14.91
CA GLY A 268 4.93 4.49 13.59
C GLY A 268 4.25 5.23 12.43
N LEU A 269 3.52 6.32 12.71
CA LEU A 269 2.80 7.09 11.69
C LEU A 269 3.71 8.13 11.04
N PRO A 270 3.60 8.36 9.72
CA PRO A 270 2.61 7.81 8.79
C PRO A 270 3.00 6.47 8.14
N TYR A 271 4.20 5.95 8.39
CA TYR A 271 4.75 4.77 7.70
C TYR A 271 3.92 3.50 7.91
N ALA A 272 3.44 3.25 9.14
CA ALA A 272 2.61 2.10 9.47
C ALA A 272 1.34 2.01 8.60
N TRP A 273 0.89 3.14 8.04
CA TRP A 273 -0.31 3.21 7.20
C TRP A 273 0.01 3.46 5.72
N LEU A 274 1.17 4.05 5.40
CA LEU A 274 1.61 4.32 4.03
C LEU A 274 3.00 3.78 3.73
N GLU A 275 3.07 2.94 2.69
CA GLU A 275 4.28 2.63 1.93
C GLU A 275 4.67 3.83 1.03
N LEU A 276 4.72 5.04 1.58
CA LEU A 276 5.23 6.21 0.85
C LEU A 276 6.75 6.07 0.74
N PRO A 277 7.34 6.18 -0.47
CA PRO A 277 8.79 6.04 -0.66
C PRO A 277 9.60 7.02 0.19
N LEU A 278 9.04 8.20 0.50
CA LEU A 278 9.69 9.23 1.32
C LEU A 278 9.79 8.84 2.81
N PHE A 279 8.88 7.97 3.26
CA PHE A 279 8.84 7.45 4.62
C PHE A 279 9.32 5.98 4.69
N ASP A 280 9.80 5.41 3.58
CA ASP A 280 10.27 4.03 3.53
C ASP A 280 11.67 3.92 4.19
N PRO A 281 11.79 3.18 5.30
CA PRO A 281 13.07 2.98 5.97
C PRO A 281 14.10 2.24 5.11
N ARG A 282 13.67 1.53 4.06
CA ARG A 282 14.59 0.87 3.12
C ARG A 282 15.37 1.86 2.27
N VAL A 283 14.84 3.06 2.04
CA VAL A 283 15.48 4.11 1.22
C VAL A 283 16.48 4.91 2.04
N TYR A 284 16.29 5.04 3.36
CA TYR A 284 17.14 5.85 4.24
C TYR A 284 17.28 5.21 5.64
N ALA A 285 18.02 4.11 5.75
CA ALA A 285 18.31 3.45 7.03
C ALA A 285 19.61 3.95 7.67
N VAL A 286 19.63 5.19 8.18
CA VAL A 286 20.85 5.79 8.77
C VAL A 286 20.84 5.81 10.31
N SER A 287 19.68 5.87 10.98
CA SER A 287 19.61 5.83 12.45
C SER A 287 18.21 5.53 13.00
N GLY A 288 18.13 4.99 14.23
CA GLY A 288 16.85 4.75 14.92
C GLY A 288 16.05 6.01 15.30
N TRP A 289 16.63 7.20 15.15
CA TRP A 289 16.00 8.50 15.49
C TRP A 289 15.39 9.21 14.27
N ALA A 290 15.77 8.76 13.06
CA ALA A 290 15.20 9.20 11.79
C ALA A 290 15.15 7.98 10.86
N PRO A 291 14.21 7.04 11.09
CA PRO A 291 14.12 5.82 10.32
C PRO A 291 13.75 6.07 8.85
N SER A 292 13.27 7.28 8.51
CA SER A 292 13.00 7.68 7.14
C SER A 292 13.51 9.09 6.80
N LEU A 293 13.55 9.40 5.50
CA LEU A 293 13.98 10.71 5.00
C LEU A 293 12.98 11.82 5.39
N GLY A 294 11.68 11.52 5.35
CA GLY A 294 10.65 12.41 5.87
C GLY A 294 10.78 12.70 7.36
N ASP A 295 11.22 11.73 8.15
CA ASP A 295 11.49 11.92 9.58
C ASP A 295 12.64 12.89 9.85
N LEU A 296 13.70 12.84 9.03
CA LEU A 296 14.83 13.76 9.11
C LEU A 296 14.41 15.21 8.84
N LEU A 297 13.57 15.43 7.83
CA LEU A 297 13.03 16.75 7.48
C LEU A 297 12.21 17.35 8.63
N LEU A 298 11.34 16.55 9.24
CA LEU A 298 10.53 16.97 10.39
C LEU A 298 11.41 17.29 11.61
N ASN A 299 12.42 16.46 11.89
CA ASN A 299 13.37 16.70 12.97
C ASN A 299 14.18 17.98 12.73
N GLY A 300 14.58 18.26 11.49
CA GLY A 300 15.24 19.51 11.11
C GLY A 300 14.37 20.74 11.33
N LEU A 301 13.11 20.68 10.92
CA LEU A 301 12.15 21.78 11.16
C LEU A 301 11.91 22.03 12.66
N LEU A 302 11.78 20.96 13.44
CA LEU A 302 11.69 21.04 14.90
C LEU A 302 12.92 21.69 15.52
N ALA A 303 14.12 21.32 15.09
CA ALA A 303 15.36 21.91 15.57
C ALA A 303 15.43 23.43 15.30
N VAL A 304 15.02 23.87 14.11
CA VAL A 304 14.95 25.30 13.76
C VAL A 304 13.93 26.03 14.63
N LEU A 305 12.74 25.43 14.85
CA LEU A 305 11.71 26.02 15.71
C LEU A 305 12.19 26.14 17.16
N LEU A 306 12.83 25.11 17.70
CA LEU A 306 13.40 25.13 19.06
C LEU A 306 14.47 26.21 19.18
N ALA A 307 15.43 26.26 18.25
CA ALA A 307 16.47 27.28 18.24
C ALA A 307 15.89 28.69 18.15
N GLY A 308 14.92 28.92 17.25
CA GLY A 308 14.25 30.22 17.13
C GLY A 308 13.50 30.63 18.40
N SER A 309 12.81 29.69 19.04
CA SER A 309 12.09 29.95 20.29
C SER A 309 13.04 30.31 21.44
N LEU A 310 14.19 29.64 21.54
CA LEU A 310 15.24 29.91 22.54
C LEU A 310 15.86 31.30 22.33
N VAL A 311 16.17 31.66 21.09
CA VAL A 311 16.70 33.00 20.74
C VAL A 311 15.70 34.10 21.05
N LEU A 312 14.41 33.90 20.73
CA LEU A 312 13.36 34.86 21.08
C LEU A 312 13.21 34.99 22.60
N MET A 313 13.32 33.88 23.33
CA MET A 313 13.27 33.87 24.79
C MET A 313 14.45 34.62 25.39
N SER A 314 15.69 34.35 24.93
CA SER A 314 16.88 35.04 25.42
C SER A 314 16.80 36.54 25.16
N HIS A 315 16.41 36.96 23.95
CA HIS A 315 16.24 38.40 23.67
C HIS A 315 15.17 39.05 24.55
N HIS A 316 14.02 38.40 24.74
CA HIS A 316 12.93 38.99 25.55
C HIS A 316 13.31 39.15 27.03
N TYR A 317 14.08 38.23 27.60
CA TYR A 317 14.50 38.28 29.01
C TYR A 317 15.81 39.05 29.25
N GLU A 318 16.73 39.07 28.27
CA GLU A 318 17.98 39.83 28.38
C GLU A 318 17.80 41.33 28.17
N LEU A 319 16.86 41.77 27.34
CA LEU A 319 16.63 43.20 27.08
C LEU A 319 16.25 44.00 28.35
N PRO A 320 15.31 43.53 29.20
CA PRO A 320 15.01 44.18 30.49
C PRO A 320 16.17 44.08 31.49
N ALA A 321 16.87 42.95 31.53
CA ALA A 321 17.98 42.73 32.45
C ALA A 321 19.20 43.62 32.12
N ARG A 322 19.48 43.86 30.83
CA ARG A 322 20.50 44.81 30.37
C ARG A 322 20.09 46.27 30.62
N ALA A 323 18.82 46.61 30.44
CA ALA A 323 18.30 47.95 30.76
C ALA A 323 18.37 48.25 32.27
N GLY A 324 18.11 47.27 33.14
CA GLY A 324 18.25 47.42 34.59
C GLY A 324 19.70 47.43 35.10
N ARG A 325 20.67 46.93 34.32
CA ARG A 325 22.11 46.97 34.62
C ARG A 325 22.83 48.17 33.97
N ALA A 326 22.13 48.96 33.14
CA ALA A 326 22.69 50.18 32.60
C ALA A 326 22.90 51.18 33.76
N PRO A 327 24.10 51.74 33.95
CA PRO A 327 24.34 52.70 35.03
C PRO A 327 23.38 53.88 34.87
N GLY A 328 22.65 54.20 35.93
CA GLY A 328 21.74 55.34 35.96
C GLY A 328 22.52 56.65 35.83
N GLY A 329 22.61 57.20 34.61
CA GLY A 329 23.23 58.50 34.40
C GLY A 329 23.39 58.87 32.93
N ARG A 330 22.86 60.05 32.59
CA ARG A 330 22.95 60.80 31.31
C ARG A 330 21.99 60.40 30.18
N TRP A 331 20.71 60.65 30.39
CA TRP A 331 19.92 61.35 29.38
C TRP A 331 19.30 62.57 30.07
N GLY A 332 19.78 63.75 29.71
CA GLY A 332 19.45 65.00 30.37
C GLY A 332 18.01 65.42 30.09
N CYS A 333 17.20 65.46 31.14
CA CYS A 333 16.08 66.38 31.19
C CYS A 333 16.66 67.78 31.45
N LEU A 334 16.65 68.65 30.44
CA LEU A 334 16.77 70.09 30.67
C LEU A 334 15.45 70.56 31.29
N PRO A 335 15.44 71.11 32.52
CA PRO A 335 14.27 71.81 33.00
C PRO A 335 14.19 73.16 32.28
N TRP A 336 13.14 73.35 31.50
CA TRP A 336 12.71 74.67 31.07
C TRP A 336 12.29 75.46 32.32
N GLN A 337 13.18 76.33 32.81
CA GLN A 337 12.80 77.42 33.71
C GLN A 337 12.71 78.69 32.87
N GLY A 338 11.52 79.27 32.83
CA GLY A 338 11.25 80.52 32.15
C GLY A 338 11.90 81.71 32.86
N LEU A 339 12.32 82.67 32.05
CA LEU A 339 12.43 84.09 32.36
C LEU A 339 11.87 84.87 31.19
#